data_AF-A0AAJ2J3B5-F1
#
_entry.id   AF-A0AAJ2J3B5-F1
#
_cell.length_a   1.000
_cell.length_b   1.000
_cell.length_c   1.000
_cell.angle_alpha   90.00
_cell.angle_beta   90.00
_cell.angle_gamma   90.00
#
_symmetry.space_group_name_H-M   'P 1'
#
loop_
_entity.id
_entity.type
_entity.pdbx_description
1 polymer ?
#
loop_
_entity_poly.entity_id
_entity_poly.type
_entity_poly.pdbx_seq_one_letter_code
_entity_poly.pdbx_strand_id
1 'polypeptide(L)'
;MEYEFRRNSLTGTFLASFSMDHEVLGQWFTEELGPDLAKIQQVLGMIKDIQTDKRGAWRLVGNDFTLELEREQARVFANSLGFEQEYELEEAMSLYDAESEAYCGLEDFEQALLSWQQFVEKGL
;
A
#
# COMPACT_ATOMS: atom_id res chain seq x y z
N MET A 1 -2.34 7.43 -11.47
CA MET A 1 -1.52 7.84 -10.30
C MET A 1 -0.09 8.15 -10.73
N GLU A 2 0.55 9.19 -10.18
CA GLU A 2 1.94 9.57 -10.50
C GLU A 2 2.90 9.20 -9.36
N TYR A 3 4.04 8.59 -9.69
CA TYR A 3 5.03 8.13 -8.73
C TYR A 3 6.45 8.12 -9.30
N GLU A 4 7.42 8.14 -8.40
CA GLU A 4 8.85 8.02 -8.69
C GLU A 4 9.51 7.08 -7.67
N PHE A 5 10.40 6.21 -8.15
CA PHE A 5 11.18 5.32 -7.32
C PHE A 5 12.66 5.68 -7.39
N ARG A 6 13.31 5.68 -6.23
CA ARG A 6 14.72 6.05 -6.09
C ARG A 6 15.42 5.13 -5.13
N ARG A 7 16.72 4.93 -5.36
CA ARG A 7 17.58 4.21 -4.43
C ARG A 7 18.56 5.18 -3.82
N ASN A 8 18.60 5.22 -2.50
CA ASN A 8 19.58 5.99 -1.78
C ASN A 8 20.96 5.35 -2.01
N SER A 9 21.86 6.06 -2.69
CA SER A 9 23.18 5.55 -3.04
C SER A 9 24.12 5.39 -1.85
N LEU A 10 23.85 6.06 -0.72
CA LEU A 10 24.64 5.95 0.50
C LEU A 10 24.17 4.77 1.37
N THR A 11 22.86 4.60 1.54
CA THR A 11 22.30 3.57 2.45
C THR A 11 21.87 2.30 1.73
N GLY A 12 21.72 2.36 0.41
CA GLY A 12 21.17 1.27 -0.41
C GLY A 12 19.64 1.11 -0.32
N THR A 13 18.96 1.97 0.45
CA THR A 13 17.51 1.92 0.71
C THR A 13 16.71 2.27 -0.53
N PHE A 14 15.65 1.50 -0.80
CA PHE A 14 14.66 1.78 -1.85
C PHE A 14 13.59 2.72 -1.30
N LEU A 15 13.26 3.76 -2.06
CA LEU A 15 12.31 4.81 -1.68
C LEU A 15 11.27 4.97 -2.77
N ALA A 16 10.02 5.09 -2.36
CA ALA A 16 8.91 5.42 -3.24
C ALA A 16 8.30 6.76 -2.86
N SER A 17 7.98 7.57 -3.88
CA SER A 17 7.33 8.86 -3.71
C SER A 17 6.14 8.95 -4.66
N PHE A 18 4.97 9.21 -4.10
CA PHE A 18 3.71 9.37 -4.82
C PHE A 18 3.24 10.81 -4.63
N SER A 19 2.59 11.38 -5.63
CA SER A 19 2.19 12.79 -5.64
C SER A 19 0.69 12.99 -5.38
N MET A 20 0.30 14.22 -5.01
CA MET A 20 -1.08 14.59 -4.64
C MET A 20 -1.54 13.76 -3.42
N ASP A 21 -2.80 13.32 -3.40
CA ASP A 21 -3.43 12.63 -2.26
C ASP A 21 -3.00 11.14 -2.11
N HIS A 22 -1.79 10.78 -2.56
CA HIS A 22 -1.28 9.40 -2.60
C HIS A 22 0.00 9.20 -1.78
N GLU A 23 0.47 10.20 -1.04
CA GLU A 23 1.78 10.19 -0.37
C GLU A 23 1.95 9.01 0.60
N VAL A 24 0.86 8.59 1.26
CA VAL A 24 0.82 7.43 2.16
C VAL A 24 1.15 6.11 1.42
N LEU A 25 0.84 6.00 0.13
CA LEU A 25 1.26 4.85 -0.67
C LEU A 25 2.78 4.78 -0.76
N GLY A 26 3.47 5.93 -0.89
CA GLY A 26 4.93 5.96 -0.93
C GLY A 26 5.57 5.46 0.35
N GLN A 27 4.99 5.82 1.49
CA GLN A 27 5.42 5.36 2.81
C GLN A 27 5.20 3.85 2.94
N TRP A 28 4.02 3.34 2.60
CA TRP A 28 3.75 1.89 2.64
C TRP A 28 4.66 1.09 1.68
N PHE A 29 4.91 1.57 0.46
CA PHE A 29 5.85 0.93 -0.47
C PHE A 29 7.27 0.89 0.09
N THR A 30 7.70 1.95 0.77
CA THR A 30 9.05 2.08 1.32
C THR A 30 9.24 1.26 2.59
N GLU A 31 8.30 1.36 3.53
CA GLU A 31 8.45 0.90 4.91
C GLU A 31 7.82 -0.46 5.14
N GLU A 32 6.66 -0.74 4.54
CA GLU A 32 5.97 -2.02 4.71
C GLU A 32 6.35 -3.02 3.62
N LEU A 33 6.30 -2.62 2.35
CA LEU A 33 6.58 -3.52 1.24
C LEU A 33 8.08 -3.75 1.06
N GLY A 34 8.85 -2.66 0.98
CA GLY A 34 10.29 -2.69 0.79
C GLY A 34 10.73 -3.50 -0.44
N PRO A 35 11.99 -3.98 -0.48
CA PRO A 35 12.49 -4.81 -1.57
C PRO A 35 12.13 -6.31 -1.42
N ASP A 36 11.13 -6.66 -0.62
CA ASP A 36 10.74 -8.06 -0.39
C ASP A 36 9.93 -8.59 -1.59
N LEU A 37 10.63 -9.26 -2.51
CA LEU A 37 10.03 -9.87 -3.70
C LEU A 37 8.94 -10.89 -3.36
N ALA A 38 9.03 -11.60 -2.24
CA ALA A 38 8.00 -12.56 -1.85
C ALA A 38 6.72 -11.82 -1.42
N LYS A 39 6.86 -10.74 -0.64
CA LYS A 39 5.72 -9.89 -0.25
C LYS A 39 5.09 -9.19 -1.45
N ILE A 40 5.89 -8.70 -2.39
CA ILE A 40 5.41 -8.12 -3.66
C ILE A 40 4.58 -9.14 -4.44
N GLN A 41 5.09 -10.36 -4.63
CA GLN A 41 4.37 -11.43 -5.33
C GLN A 41 3.10 -11.87 -4.59
N GLN A 42 3.11 -11.87 -3.26
CA GLN A 42 1.91 -12.15 -2.47
C GLN A 42 0.81 -11.13 -2.75
N VAL A 43 1.13 -9.83 -2.74
CA VAL A 43 0.15 -8.76 -2.99
C VAL A 43 -0.39 -8.84 -4.42
N LEU A 44 0.49 -9.00 -5.42
CA LEU A 44 0.09 -9.20 -6.82
C LEU A 44 -0.83 -10.43 -6.99
N GLY A 45 -0.53 -11.53 -6.29
CA GLY A 45 -1.38 -12.71 -6.27
C GLY A 45 -2.78 -12.43 -5.71
N MET A 46 -2.87 -11.65 -4.63
CA MET A 46 -4.16 -11.27 -4.04
C MET A 46 -4.97 -10.34 -4.96
N ILE A 47 -4.32 -9.39 -5.64
CA ILE A 47 -4.96 -8.55 -6.66
C ILE A 47 -5.58 -9.43 -7.76
N LYS A 48 -4.83 -10.41 -8.26
CA LYS A 48 -5.33 -11.33 -9.30
C LYS A 48 -6.50 -12.17 -8.82
N ASP A 49 -6.46 -12.66 -7.58
CA ASP A 49 -7.59 -13.42 -7.02
C ASP A 49 -8.85 -12.55 -6.85
N ILE A 50 -8.69 -11.25 -6.56
CA ILE A 50 -9.79 -10.28 -6.52
C ILE A 50 -10.34 -10.01 -7.93
N GLN A 51 -9.47 -9.74 -8.90
CA GLN A 51 -9.85 -9.49 -10.30
C GLN A 51 -10.54 -10.71 -10.95
N THR A 52 -10.20 -11.92 -10.53
CA THR A 52 -10.77 -13.18 -11.05
C THR A 52 -11.95 -13.71 -10.24
N ASP A 53 -12.55 -12.87 -9.38
CA ASP A 53 -13.75 -13.21 -8.59
C ASP A 53 -13.57 -14.38 -7.62
N LYS A 54 -12.33 -14.76 -7.29
CA LYS A 54 -12.04 -15.80 -6.29
C LYS A 54 -12.11 -15.26 -4.86
N ARG A 55 -11.99 -13.95 -4.70
CA ARG A 55 -12.01 -13.25 -3.41
C ARG A 55 -12.66 -11.87 -3.60
N GLY A 56 -13.48 -11.43 -2.65
CA GLY A 56 -14.13 -10.11 -2.71
C GLY A 56 -13.24 -8.97 -2.20
N ALA A 57 -12.49 -9.23 -1.13
CA ALA A 57 -11.61 -8.27 -0.49
C ALA A 57 -10.45 -8.97 0.24
N TRP A 58 -9.37 -8.24 0.47
CA TRP A 58 -8.21 -8.69 1.24
C TRP A 58 -7.58 -7.54 2.02
N ARG A 59 -7.09 -7.83 3.24
CA ARG A 59 -6.41 -6.87 4.10
C ARG A 59 -5.05 -7.40 4.53
N LEU A 60 -4.03 -6.56 4.49
CA LEU A 60 -2.70 -6.80 5.01
C LEU A 60 -2.35 -5.74 6.05
N VAL A 61 -2.37 -6.15 7.32
CA VAL A 61 -1.98 -5.29 8.44
C VAL A 61 -0.47 -5.30 8.57
N GLY A 62 0.15 -4.15 8.36
CA GLY A 62 1.57 -3.91 8.58
C GLY A 62 1.87 -3.41 9.99
N ASN A 63 3.07 -2.89 10.20
CA ASN A 63 3.48 -2.30 11.48
C ASN A 63 2.85 -0.92 11.66
N ASP A 64 3.12 -0.02 10.72
CA ASP A 64 2.70 1.38 10.75
C ASP A 64 1.56 1.64 9.77
N PHE A 65 1.39 0.80 8.74
CA PHE A 65 0.34 0.98 7.73
C PHE A 65 -0.39 -0.31 7.38
N THR A 66 -1.69 -0.20 7.08
CA THR A 66 -2.53 -1.30 6.58
C THR A 66 -2.89 -1.08 5.12
N LEU A 67 -2.81 -2.15 4.32
CA LEU A 67 -3.33 -2.20 2.94
C LEU A 67 -4.67 -2.94 2.92
N GLU A 68 -5.64 -2.36 2.23
CA GLU A 68 -6.91 -2.98 1.85
C GLU A 68 -7.05 -3.02 0.33
N LEU A 69 -7.47 -4.17 -0.17
CA LEU A 69 -7.75 -4.40 -1.58
C LEU A 69 -9.18 -4.87 -1.74
N GLU A 70 -9.91 -4.19 -2.61
CA GLU A 70 -11.24 -4.57 -3.07
C GLU A 70 -11.30 -4.48 -4.60
N ARG A 71 -12.42 -4.88 -5.19
CA ARG A 71 -12.56 -5.02 -6.65
C ARG A 71 -12.20 -3.76 -7.43
N GLU A 72 -12.58 -2.59 -6.92
CA GLU A 72 -12.44 -1.32 -7.63
C GLU A 72 -11.33 -0.43 -7.06
N GLN A 73 -10.82 -0.75 -5.87
CA GLN A 73 -10.00 0.19 -5.10
C GLN A 73 -8.94 -0.54 -4.26
N ALA A 74 -7.77 0.10 -4.17
CA ALA A 74 -6.78 -0.15 -3.14
C ALA A 74 -6.75 1.04 -2.19
N ARG A 75 -6.69 0.77 -0.89
CA ARG A 75 -6.58 1.76 0.17
C ARG A 75 -5.38 1.44 1.05
N VAL A 76 -4.62 2.46 1.41
CA VAL A 76 -3.60 2.37 2.45
C VAL A 76 -3.87 3.42 3.50
N PHE A 77 -3.76 3.06 4.77
CA PHE A 77 -3.94 3.99 5.88
C PHE A 77 -2.97 3.68 7.01
N ALA A 78 -2.60 4.71 7.76
CA ALA A 78 -1.78 4.59 8.96
C ALA A 78 -2.54 3.83 10.05
N ASN A 79 -1.87 2.88 10.69
CA ASN A 79 -2.37 2.20 11.88
C ASN A 79 -2.42 3.23 13.02
N SER A 80 -3.61 3.52 13.54
CA SER A 80 -3.72 4.39 14.71
C SER A 80 -3.06 3.72 15.92
N LEU A 81 -2.06 4.37 16.50
CA LEU A 81 -1.41 3.93 17.75
C LEU A 81 -2.45 3.91 18.88
N GLY A 82 -2.98 2.73 19.16
CA GLY A 82 -3.83 2.43 20.30
C GLY A 82 -5.32 2.61 20.00
N PHE A 83 -5.96 1.53 19.57
CA PHE A 83 -7.15 0.94 20.21
C PHE A 83 -7.38 -0.43 19.55
N GLU A 84 -6.48 -1.37 19.85
CA GLU A 84 -6.82 -2.79 19.74
C GLU A 84 -7.89 -3.10 20.81
N GLN A 85 -9.16 -2.93 20.48
CA GLN A 85 -10.25 -3.67 21.10
C GLN A 85 -11.52 -3.57 20.26
N GLU A 86 -11.90 -4.74 19.74
CA GLU A 86 -13.27 -5.26 19.58
C GLU A 86 -14.36 -4.32 19.05
N TYR A 87 -14.89 -4.72 17.89
CA TYR A 87 -16.30 -4.71 17.50
C TYR A 87 -17.19 -3.52 17.89
N GLU A 88 -17.78 -2.93 16.85
CA GLU A 88 -19.11 -2.30 16.87
C GLU A 88 -19.33 -1.22 17.95
N LEU A 89 -19.12 0.04 17.59
CA LEU A 89 -20.18 1.06 17.58
C LEU A 89 -19.62 2.45 17.26
N GLU A 90 -20.46 3.20 16.55
CA GLU A 90 -20.66 4.66 16.72
C GLU A 90 -19.60 5.62 16.18
N GLU A 91 -19.99 6.28 15.08
CA GLU A 91 -19.92 7.73 14.82
C GLU A 91 -19.24 8.60 15.91
N ALA A 92 -17.95 8.42 16.11
CA ALA A 92 -17.16 9.29 16.97
C ALA A 92 -15.90 9.75 16.24
N MET A 93 -16.07 10.90 15.58
CA MET A 93 -15.05 11.94 15.48
C MET A 93 -13.90 11.70 14.47
N SER A 94 -14.21 11.96 13.20
CA SER A 94 -13.45 12.88 12.31
C SER A 94 -11.95 13.12 12.63
N LEU A 95 -11.11 12.11 12.45
CA LEU A 95 -9.67 12.28 12.24
C LEU A 95 -9.22 11.62 10.93
N TYR A 96 -10.07 11.69 9.89
CA TYR A 96 -9.66 11.43 8.51
C TYR A 96 -8.83 12.62 8.05
N ASP A 97 -7.59 12.70 8.54
CA ASP A 97 -6.60 13.55 7.91
C ASP A 97 -6.30 12.94 6.54
N ALA A 98 -6.48 13.71 5.46
CA ALA A 98 -6.19 13.25 4.10
C ALA A 98 -4.70 12.88 3.94
N GLU A 99 -3.85 13.28 4.89
CA GLU A 99 -2.45 12.90 4.99
C GLU A 99 -2.22 11.50 5.63
N SER A 100 -3.24 10.87 6.21
CA SER A 100 -3.13 9.57 6.92
C SER A 100 -3.68 8.38 6.13
N GLU A 101 -4.35 8.61 5.00
CA GLU A 101 -4.83 7.56 4.12
C GLU A 101 -4.80 7.97 2.65
N ALA A 102 -4.66 6.98 1.77
CA ALA A 102 -4.67 7.16 0.33
C ALA A 102 -5.50 6.07 -0.34
N TYR A 103 -6.15 6.44 -1.44
CA TYR A 103 -6.97 5.54 -2.25
C TYR A 103 -6.55 5.63 -3.71
N CYS A 104 -6.55 4.50 -4.41
CA CYS A 104 -6.38 4.48 -5.86
C CYS A 104 -7.15 3.31 -6.47
N GLY A 105 -7.30 3.29 -7.79
CA GLY A 105 -7.89 2.15 -8.48
C GLY A 105 -7.05 0.89 -8.28
N LEU A 106 -7.69 -0.28 -8.19
CA LEU A 106 -6.97 -1.56 -8.03
C LEU A 106 -5.95 -1.79 -9.16
N GLU A 107 -6.31 -1.42 -10.40
CA GLU A 107 -5.44 -1.51 -11.57
C GLU A 107 -4.24 -0.55 -11.49
N ASP A 108 -4.46 0.70 -11.04
CA ASP A 108 -3.37 1.67 -10.84
C ASP A 108 -2.37 1.17 -9.78
N PHE A 109 -2.88 0.58 -8.70
CA PHE A 109 -2.05 -0.01 -7.64
C PHE A 109 -1.25 -1.20 -8.14
N GLU A 110 -1.86 -2.09 -8.94
CA GLU A 110 -1.17 -3.20 -9.59
C GLU A 110 -0.01 -2.72 -10.49
N GLN A 111 -0.26 -1.69 -11.30
CA GLN A 111 0.79 -1.10 -12.16
C GLN A 111 1.94 -0.52 -11.33
N ALA A 112 1.64 0.16 -10.21
CA ALA A 112 2.67 0.68 -9.31
C ALA A 112 3.50 -0.46 -8.68
N LEU A 113 2.87 -1.57 -8.26
CA LEU A 113 3.56 -2.75 -7.72
C LEU A 113 4.48 -3.42 -8.75
N LEU A 114 4.01 -3.58 -9.99
CA LEU A 114 4.81 -4.16 -11.08
C LEU A 114 6.03 -3.27 -11.40
N SER A 115 5.84 -1.95 -11.44
CA SER A 115 6.94 -1.00 -11.62
C SER A 115 7.92 -1.06 -10.45
N TRP A 116 7.44 -1.17 -9.21
CA TRP A 116 8.28 -1.29 -8.01
C TRP A 116 9.09 -2.59 -8.02
N GLN A 117 8.45 -3.72 -8.38
CA GLN A 117 9.13 -4.99 -8.53
C GLN A 117 10.30 -4.88 -9.51
N GLN A 118 10.05 -4.34 -10.70
CA GLN A 118 11.09 -4.17 -11.72
C GLN A 118 12.23 -3.27 -11.24
N PHE A 119 11.90 -2.21 -10.49
CA PHE A 119 12.87 -1.31 -9.92
C PHE A 119 13.79 -2.02 -8.91
N VAL A 120 13.20 -2.78 -7.98
CA VAL A 120 13.92 -3.58 -6.98
C VAL A 120 14.81 -4.65 -7.65
N GLU A 121 14.28 -5.39 -8.62
CA GLU A 121 15.01 -6.46 -9.33
C GLU A 121 16.19 -5.93 -10.13
N LYS A 122 16.08 -4.73 -10.72
CA LYS A 122 17.18 -4.09 -11.44
C LYS A 122 18.24 -3.50 -10.50
N GLY A 123 17.92 -3.33 -9.21
CA GLY A 123 18.80 -2.71 -8.21
C GLY A 123 19.16 -1.26 -8.54
N LEU A 124 18.33 -0.58 -9.33
CA LEU A 124 18.51 0.83 -9.72
C LEU A 124 18.17 1.77 -8.57
#